data_AF-A0A7S0AQ66-F1
#
_entry.id   AF-A0A7S0AQ66-F1
#
_cell.length_a   1.000
_cell.length_b   1.000
_cell.length_c   1.000
_cell.angle_alpha   90.00
_cell.angle_beta   90.00
_cell.angle_gamma   90.00
#
_symmetry.space_group_name_H-M   'P 1'
#
loop_
_entity.id
_entity.type
_entity.pdbx_description
1 polymer ?
#
loop_
_entity_poly.entity_id
_entity_poly.type
_entity_poly.pdbx_seq_one_letter_code
_entity_poly.pdbx_strand_id
1 'polypeptide(L)'
;GRFYQWFLFVGLLLWLALMVNGVWPALFSRQRDSASRGQWHLVVMFTCAGVLITVFWASGFMYNAESNLAVMDYWRFWIVHMWVEGIFEVFITIVIAHFFVKLEVLDAEGAAGVALFSTGVFLFGGIPGMYHHNYFSGTPTMIIAIGACFSTLEVCPLALMGFEANEYWTVQKASQEPGAQWLKKYGPIIDCFIYVAFWNLVGAGFLGFIINPPVSLYYMQGGYLTLAHSHGALWGVYGMLALALVLLVVRLADLRAKWSTWTVDWGLRLMNLGMVLQIFLSIFPIGM
;
A
#
# COMPACT_ATOMS: atom_id res chain seq x y z
N GLY A 1 17.78 -16.88 -2.53
CA GLY A 1 18.43 -17.99 -1.79
C GLY A 1 18.18 -17.86 -0.30
N ARG A 2 18.13 -18.98 0.45
CA ARG A 2 17.70 -19.01 1.86
C ARG A 2 18.53 -18.11 2.79
N PHE A 3 19.84 -18.05 2.58
CA PHE A 3 20.73 -17.16 3.33
C PHE A 3 20.28 -15.70 3.30
N TYR A 4 19.98 -15.16 2.10
CA TYR A 4 19.53 -13.79 1.95
C TYR A 4 18.14 -13.52 2.55
N GLN A 5 17.26 -14.54 2.62
CA GLN A 5 15.98 -14.40 3.30
C GLN A 5 16.15 -14.25 4.82
N TRP A 6 17.09 -14.99 5.42
CA TRP A 6 17.47 -14.81 6.82
C TRP A 6 18.12 -13.46 7.07
N PHE A 7 19.04 -13.05 6.19
CA PHE A 7 19.67 -11.73 6.28
C PHE A 7 18.65 -10.60 6.28
N LEU A 8 17.68 -10.65 5.36
CA LEU A 8 16.58 -9.68 5.30
C LEU A 8 15.70 -9.76 6.55
N PHE A 9 15.40 -10.95 7.05
CA PHE A 9 14.58 -11.10 8.27
C PHE A 9 15.26 -10.48 9.50
N VAL A 10 16.57 -10.67 9.67
CA VAL A 10 17.34 -10.01 10.74
C VAL A 10 17.35 -8.49 10.54
N GLY A 11 17.45 -8.01 9.30
CA GLY A 11 17.30 -6.59 8.97
C GLY A 11 15.93 -6.03 9.37
N LEU A 12 14.84 -6.77 9.13
CA LEU A 12 13.49 -6.39 9.54
C LEU A 12 13.33 -6.37 11.06
N LEU A 13 13.93 -7.33 11.79
CA LEU A 13 13.94 -7.34 13.25
C LEU A 13 14.69 -6.12 13.82
N LEU A 14 15.86 -5.80 13.26
CA LEU A 14 16.61 -4.60 13.63
C LEU A 14 15.80 -3.33 13.35
N TRP A 15 15.20 -3.24 12.17
CA TRP A 15 14.33 -2.14 11.79
C TRP A 15 13.17 -1.99 12.79
N LEU A 16 12.46 -3.07 13.11
CA LEU A 16 11.36 -3.05 14.08
C LEU A 16 11.81 -2.57 15.45
N ALA A 17 12.97 -3.02 15.93
CA ALA A 17 13.53 -2.58 17.20
C ALA A 17 13.78 -1.06 17.22
N LEU A 18 14.32 -0.50 16.13
CA LEU A 18 14.53 0.94 15.97
C LEU A 18 13.21 1.70 15.92
N MET A 19 12.22 1.19 15.18
CA MET A 19 10.90 1.81 15.07
C MET A 19 10.19 1.85 16.43
N VAL A 20 10.14 0.72 17.13
CA VAL A 20 9.55 0.60 18.48
C VAL A 20 10.27 1.50 19.47
N ASN A 21 11.61 1.59 19.41
CA ASN A 21 12.37 2.50 20.26
C ASN A 21 11.97 3.97 20.05
N GLY A 22 11.80 4.39 18.80
CA GLY A 22 11.40 5.77 18.46
C GLY A 22 10.00 6.15 18.95
N VAL A 23 9.04 5.21 18.91
CA VAL A 23 7.65 5.46 19.35
C VAL A 23 7.38 5.07 20.80
N TRP A 24 8.36 4.46 21.49
CA TRP A 24 8.21 3.97 22.85
C TRP A 24 7.64 5.01 23.83
N PRO A 25 8.12 6.27 23.86
CA PRO A 25 7.59 7.27 24.79
C PRO A 25 6.13 7.61 24.51
N ALA A 26 5.73 7.61 23.23
CA ALA A 26 4.36 7.91 22.82
C ALA A 26 3.38 6.77 23.15
N LEU A 27 3.83 5.52 23.05
CA LEU A 27 3.02 4.34 23.38
C LEU A 27 2.64 4.28 24.87
N PHE A 28 3.56 4.65 25.75
CA PHE A 28 3.42 4.56 27.21
C PHE A 28 3.06 5.88 27.89
N SER A 29 2.78 6.95 27.13
CA SER A 29 2.33 8.22 27.71
C SER A 29 1.02 8.04 28.50
N ARG A 30 1.00 8.60 29.72
CA ARG A 30 -0.13 8.53 30.67
C ARG A 30 -1.12 9.69 30.55
N GLN A 31 -0.75 10.81 29.91
CA GLN A 31 -1.69 11.90 29.64
C GLN A 31 -2.53 11.55 28.42
N ARG A 32 -3.83 11.31 28.63
CA ARG A 32 -4.78 10.90 27.60
C ARG A 32 -6.04 11.77 27.61
N ASP A 33 -5.89 13.01 27.17
CA ASP A 33 -7.05 13.85 26.82
C ASP A 33 -7.61 13.41 25.46
N SER A 34 -8.86 13.76 25.14
CA SER A 34 -9.55 13.29 23.90
C SER A 34 -8.72 13.53 22.63
N ALA A 35 -8.13 14.72 22.48
CA ALA A 35 -7.29 15.09 21.34
C ALA A 35 -6.00 14.24 21.22
N SER A 36 -5.42 13.81 22.33
CA SER A 36 -4.22 12.96 22.35
C SER A 36 -4.54 11.48 22.09
N ARG A 37 -5.81 11.08 22.23
CA ARG A 37 -6.26 9.69 22.08
C ARG A 37 -6.20 9.22 20.63
N GLY A 38 -6.67 10.04 19.69
CA GLY A 38 -6.58 9.74 18.25
C GLY A 38 -5.13 9.54 17.78
N GLN A 39 -4.22 10.42 18.23
CA GLN A 39 -2.79 10.29 17.92
C GLN A 39 -2.19 8.99 18.50
N TRP A 40 -2.58 8.63 19.73
CA TRP A 40 -2.15 7.37 20.33
C TRP A 40 -2.65 6.16 19.53
N HIS A 41 -3.90 6.16 19.08
CA HIS A 41 -4.43 5.08 18.22
C HIS A 41 -3.62 4.93 16.93
N LEU A 42 -3.28 6.03 16.25
CA LEU A 42 -2.43 5.99 15.05
C LEU A 42 -1.04 5.41 15.36
N VAL A 43 -0.43 5.78 16.48
CA VAL A 43 0.89 5.26 16.90
C VAL A 43 0.82 3.76 17.23
N VAL A 44 -0.25 3.31 17.89
CA VAL A 44 -0.47 1.87 18.17
C VAL A 44 -0.65 1.09 16.88
N MET A 45 -1.53 1.56 15.99
CA MET A 45 -1.74 0.92 14.69
C MET A 45 -0.45 0.85 13.88
N PHE A 46 0.32 1.94 13.86
CA PHE A 46 1.62 1.99 13.20
C PHE A 46 2.61 0.96 13.77
N THR A 47 2.65 0.82 15.09
CA THR A 47 3.50 -0.16 15.78
C THR A 47 3.05 -1.58 15.43
N CYS A 48 1.74 -1.87 15.47
CA CYS A 48 1.18 -3.15 15.07
C CYS A 48 1.51 -3.48 13.61
N ALA A 49 1.36 -2.53 12.69
CA ALA A 49 1.71 -2.69 11.29
C ALA A 49 3.21 -3.02 11.12
N GLY A 50 4.11 -2.32 11.84
CA GLY A 50 5.54 -2.64 11.83
C GLY A 50 5.86 -4.06 12.34
N VAL A 51 5.17 -4.52 13.39
CA VAL A 51 5.28 -5.91 13.86
C VAL A 51 4.81 -6.88 12.78
N LEU A 52 3.66 -6.62 12.14
CA LEU A 52 3.13 -7.48 11.07
C LEU A 52 4.07 -7.56 9.87
N ILE A 53 4.66 -6.43 9.44
CA ILE A 53 5.68 -6.41 8.37
C ILE A 53 6.83 -7.35 8.72
N THR A 54 7.27 -7.34 9.97
CA THR A 54 8.40 -8.19 10.37
C THR A 54 7.99 -9.67 10.44
N VAL A 55 6.88 -9.97 11.11
CA VAL A 55 6.44 -11.35 11.39
C VAL A 55 6.01 -12.07 10.11
N PHE A 56 5.28 -11.42 9.22
CA PHE A 56 4.76 -12.10 8.01
C PHE A 56 5.86 -12.47 7.02
N TRP A 57 7.02 -11.81 7.04
CA TRP A 57 8.18 -12.27 6.27
C TRP A 57 8.60 -13.71 6.65
N ALA A 58 8.37 -14.11 7.91
CA ALA A 58 8.70 -15.45 8.38
C ALA A 58 7.90 -16.57 7.69
N SER A 59 6.76 -16.25 7.06
CA SER A 59 6.00 -17.21 6.23
C SER A 59 6.87 -17.82 5.11
N GLY A 60 7.87 -17.09 4.63
CA GLY A 60 8.82 -17.60 3.64
C GLY A 60 9.68 -18.76 4.10
N PHE A 61 9.76 -19.02 5.41
CA PHE A 61 10.50 -20.16 5.97
C PHE A 61 9.67 -21.46 6.05
N MET A 62 8.37 -21.40 5.71
CA MET A 62 7.45 -22.54 5.84
C MET A 62 7.54 -23.57 4.71
N TYR A 63 8.36 -23.32 3.68
CA TYR A 63 8.62 -24.24 2.58
C TYR A 63 10.12 -24.34 2.29
N ASN A 64 10.56 -25.42 1.65
CA ASN A 64 11.93 -25.68 1.23
C ASN A 64 11.99 -26.24 -0.20
N ALA A 65 13.16 -26.65 -0.67
CA ALA A 65 13.35 -27.15 -2.05
C ALA A 65 12.64 -28.48 -2.33
N GLU A 66 12.32 -29.26 -1.29
CA GLU A 66 11.67 -30.57 -1.38
C GLU A 66 10.16 -30.49 -1.14
N SER A 67 9.64 -29.29 -0.85
CA SER A 67 8.23 -29.09 -0.57
C SER A 67 7.38 -29.29 -1.82
N ASN A 68 6.18 -29.85 -1.64
CA ASN A 68 5.20 -29.93 -2.72
C ASN A 68 4.91 -28.53 -3.31
N LEU A 69 4.80 -28.43 -4.63
CA LEU A 69 4.61 -27.16 -5.31
C LEU A 69 3.37 -26.40 -4.84
N ALA A 70 2.24 -27.06 -4.57
CA ALA A 70 1.04 -26.42 -4.06
C ALA A 70 1.24 -25.83 -2.65
N VAL A 71 2.01 -26.53 -1.80
CA VAL A 71 2.37 -26.05 -0.45
C VAL A 71 3.32 -24.86 -0.53
N MET A 72 4.31 -24.93 -1.41
CA MET A 72 5.24 -23.82 -1.66
C MET A 72 4.48 -22.60 -2.19
N ASP A 73 3.57 -22.78 -3.15
CA ASP A 73 2.82 -21.70 -3.76
C ASP A 73 1.87 -21.04 -2.77
N TYR A 74 1.19 -21.82 -1.92
CA TYR A 74 0.41 -21.30 -0.79
C TYR A 74 1.25 -20.34 0.07
N TRP A 75 2.37 -20.80 0.63
CA TRP A 75 3.21 -19.95 1.49
C TRP A 75 3.91 -18.82 0.75
N ARG A 76 4.16 -18.97 -0.55
CA ARG A 76 4.69 -17.88 -1.38
C ARG A 76 3.74 -16.70 -1.42
N PHE A 77 2.43 -16.93 -1.53
CA PHE A 77 1.44 -15.85 -1.57
C PHE A 77 1.17 -15.20 -0.21
N TRP A 78 1.53 -15.84 0.90
CA TRP A 78 1.62 -15.14 2.19
C TRP A 78 2.68 -14.02 2.18
N ILE A 79 3.73 -14.14 1.36
CA ILE A 79 4.70 -13.06 1.17
C ILE A 79 4.24 -12.13 0.04
N VAL A 80 3.93 -12.67 -1.13
CA VAL A 80 3.71 -11.84 -2.31
C VAL A 80 2.41 -11.03 -2.22
N HIS A 81 1.34 -11.62 -1.70
CA HIS A 81 0.05 -10.95 -1.56
C HIS A 81 -0.13 -10.45 -0.13
N MET A 82 -0.11 -11.31 0.89
CA MET A 82 -0.41 -10.82 2.26
C MET A 82 0.63 -9.84 2.81
N TRP A 83 1.92 -10.15 2.66
CA TRP A 83 2.96 -9.25 3.18
C TRP A 83 3.09 -7.97 2.36
N VAL A 84 3.09 -8.03 1.02
CA VAL A 84 3.18 -6.83 0.16
C VAL A 84 1.85 -6.07 0.10
N GLU A 85 0.77 -6.73 -0.33
CA GLU A 85 -0.52 -6.10 -0.59
C GLU A 85 -1.25 -5.80 0.72
N GLY A 86 -1.55 -6.82 1.51
CA GLY A 86 -2.36 -6.64 2.73
C GLY A 86 -1.68 -5.77 3.80
N ILE A 87 -0.44 -6.08 4.17
CA ILE A 87 0.19 -5.42 5.32
C ILE A 87 0.77 -4.05 4.97
N PHE A 88 1.43 -3.88 3.81
CA PHE A 88 1.88 -2.54 3.47
C PHE A 88 0.70 -1.63 3.24
N GLU A 89 -0.39 -2.04 2.59
CA GLU A 89 -1.55 -1.14 2.41
C GLU A 89 -2.07 -0.59 3.75
N VAL A 90 -2.20 -1.44 4.77
CA VAL A 90 -2.53 -1.00 6.15
C VAL A 90 -1.48 -0.03 6.71
N PHE A 91 -0.19 -0.37 6.61
CA PHE A 91 0.90 0.49 7.08
C PHE A 91 0.86 1.88 6.43
N ILE A 92 0.57 1.90 5.12
CA ILE A 92 0.56 3.09 4.28
C ILE A 92 -0.62 3.98 4.65
N THR A 93 -1.81 3.43 4.77
CA THR A 93 -3.00 4.16 5.22
C THR A 93 -2.73 4.85 6.56
N ILE A 94 -2.08 4.17 7.49
CA ILE A 94 -1.73 4.73 8.80
C ILE A 94 -0.70 5.86 8.67
N VAL A 95 0.33 5.69 7.84
CA VAL A 95 1.37 6.71 7.61
C VAL A 95 0.79 7.96 6.94
N ILE A 96 -0.08 7.80 5.93
CA ILE A 96 -0.75 8.92 5.26
C ILE A 96 -1.68 9.65 6.23
N ALA A 97 -2.49 8.91 7.00
CA ALA A 97 -3.34 9.48 8.04
C ALA A 97 -2.50 10.27 9.05
N HIS A 98 -1.41 9.69 9.54
CA HIS A 98 -0.50 10.36 10.47
C HIS A 98 0.12 11.63 9.87
N PHE A 99 0.53 11.58 8.59
CA PHE A 99 1.08 12.73 7.88
C PHE A 99 0.09 13.90 7.83
N PHE A 100 -1.16 13.66 7.41
CA PHE A 100 -2.16 14.73 7.34
C PHE A 100 -2.62 15.25 8.71
N VAL A 101 -2.62 14.39 9.75
CA VAL A 101 -2.84 14.82 11.13
C VAL A 101 -1.70 15.73 11.62
N LYS A 102 -0.44 15.42 11.28
CA LYS A 102 0.72 16.26 11.65
C LYS A 102 0.79 17.58 10.88
N LEU A 103 0.15 17.63 9.72
CA LEU A 103 -0.06 18.85 8.96
C LEU A 103 -1.31 19.62 9.43
N GLU A 104 -2.03 19.16 10.45
CA GLU A 104 -3.27 19.81 10.94
C GLU A 104 -4.36 19.94 9.87
N VAL A 105 -4.31 19.07 8.84
CA VAL A 105 -5.33 18.99 7.79
C VAL A 105 -6.51 18.12 8.25
N LEU A 106 -6.22 17.07 9.03
CA LEU A 106 -7.20 16.13 9.55
C LEU A 106 -7.18 16.09 11.07
N ASP A 107 -8.36 15.90 11.67
CA ASP A 107 -8.47 15.59 13.08
C ASP A 107 -7.94 14.18 13.39
N ALA A 108 -7.26 14.04 14.53
CA ALA A 108 -6.60 12.79 14.90
C ALA A 108 -7.58 11.65 15.23
N GLU A 109 -8.74 11.96 15.81
CA GLU A 109 -9.75 10.95 16.17
C GLU A 109 -10.47 10.45 14.91
N GLY A 110 -10.87 11.37 14.03
CA GLY A 110 -11.44 11.04 12.73
C GLY A 110 -10.49 10.20 11.87
N ALA A 111 -9.23 10.64 11.72
CA ALA A 111 -8.23 9.93 10.94
C ALA A 111 -7.93 8.52 11.49
N ALA A 112 -7.86 8.36 12.83
CA ALA A 112 -7.68 7.05 13.45
C ALA A 112 -8.87 6.13 13.21
N GLY A 113 -10.11 6.66 13.30
CA GLY A 113 -11.32 5.91 13.04
C GLY A 113 -11.39 5.40 11.59
N VAL A 114 -11.10 6.27 10.62
CA VAL A 114 -11.07 5.90 9.20
C VAL A 114 -9.97 4.88 8.93
N ALA A 115 -8.75 5.10 9.43
CA ALA A 115 -7.65 4.15 9.24
C ALA A 115 -7.99 2.76 9.81
N LEU A 116 -8.62 2.70 10.99
CA LEU A 116 -9.02 1.44 11.62
C LEU A 116 -10.12 0.74 10.84
N PHE A 117 -11.12 1.49 10.37
CA PHE A 117 -12.17 0.96 9.51
C PHE A 117 -11.60 0.40 8.21
N SER A 118 -10.78 1.18 7.49
CA SER A 118 -10.13 0.74 6.26
C SER A 118 -9.28 -0.51 6.50
N THR A 119 -8.50 -0.55 7.58
CA THR A 119 -7.73 -1.74 7.98
C THR A 119 -8.62 -2.98 8.15
N GLY A 120 -9.77 -2.83 8.80
CA GLY A 120 -10.72 -3.93 8.98
C GLY A 120 -11.27 -4.45 7.65
N VAL A 121 -11.68 -3.55 6.74
CA VAL A 121 -12.20 -3.94 5.43
C VAL A 121 -11.12 -4.58 4.56
N PHE A 122 -9.91 -3.99 4.51
CA PHE A 122 -8.78 -4.54 3.76
C PHE A 122 -8.40 -5.93 4.23
N LEU A 123 -8.25 -6.15 5.54
CA LEU A 123 -7.86 -7.46 6.06
C LEU A 123 -8.98 -8.50 5.92
N PHE A 124 -10.25 -8.09 6.01
CA PHE A 124 -11.39 -8.97 5.82
C PHE A 124 -11.48 -9.51 4.39
N GLY A 125 -11.21 -8.66 3.39
CA GLY A 125 -11.08 -9.08 2.00
C GLY A 125 -9.77 -9.83 1.74
N GLY A 126 -8.63 -9.19 2.02
CA GLY A 126 -7.28 -9.64 1.63
C GLY A 126 -6.86 -10.99 2.19
N ILE A 127 -7.13 -11.29 3.48
CA ILE A 127 -6.68 -12.56 4.09
C ILE A 127 -7.25 -13.78 3.35
N PRO A 128 -8.58 -13.94 3.23
CA PRO A 128 -9.17 -14.99 2.41
C PRO A 128 -9.07 -14.73 0.89
N GLY A 129 -8.99 -13.48 0.46
CA GLY A 129 -8.90 -13.09 -0.95
C GLY A 129 -7.57 -13.49 -1.61
N MET A 130 -6.49 -13.62 -0.83
CA MET A 130 -5.21 -14.23 -1.23
C MET A 130 -5.37 -15.52 -2.05
N TYR A 131 -6.40 -16.32 -1.76
CA TYR A 131 -6.68 -17.56 -2.46
C TYR A 131 -7.00 -17.40 -3.96
N HIS A 132 -7.23 -16.19 -4.45
CA HIS A 132 -7.34 -15.93 -5.89
C HIS A 132 -6.08 -16.28 -6.69
N HIS A 133 -4.93 -16.37 -6.02
CA HIS A 133 -3.69 -16.84 -6.61
C HIS A 133 -3.60 -18.36 -6.68
N ASN A 134 -4.41 -19.06 -5.89
CA ASN A 134 -4.33 -20.49 -5.72
C ASN A 134 -5.40 -21.27 -6.50
N TYR A 135 -6.26 -20.61 -7.28
CA TYR A 135 -7.38 -21.25 -8.02
C TYR A 135 -6.96 -22.49 -8.80
N PHE A 136 -5.82 -22.41 -9.49
CA PHE A 136 -5.36 -23.44 -10.42
C PHE A 136 -3.99 -24.02 -10.01
N SER A 137 -3.65 -23.92 -8.72
CA SER A 137 -2.36 -24.38 -8.15
C SER A 137 -2.41 -25.78 -7.53
N GLY A 138 -3.44 -26.58 -7.86
CA GLY A 138 -3.66 -27.91 -7.27
C GLY A 138 -4.38 -27.89 -5.91
N THR A 139 -5.18 -26.86 -5.66
CA THR A 139 -5.96 -26.72 -4.42
C THR A 139 -7.39 -27.26 -4.57
N PRO A 140 -8.09 -27.58 -3.45
CA PRO A 140 -9.49 -28.02 -3.50
C PRO A 140 -10.44 -26.94 -4.05
N THR A 141 -11.52 -27.34 -4.70
CA THR A 141 -12.50 -26.42 -5.33
C THR A 141 -13.07 -25.34 -4.39
N MET A 142 -13.15 -25.60 -3.08
CA MET A 142 -13.60 -24.61 -2.10
C MET A 142 -12.71 -23.34 -2.07
N ILE A 143 -11.42 -23.47 -2.39
CA ILE A 143 -10.46 -22.36 -2.44
C ILE A 143 -10.82 -21.39 -3.57
N ILE A 144 -11.34 -21.91 -4.69
CA ILE A 144 -11.84 -21.08 -5.79
C ILE A 144 -13.02 -20.21 -5.33
N ALA A 145 -13.96 -20.81 -4.60
CA ALA A 145 -15.12 -20.08 -4.09
C ALA A 145 -14.73 -19.01 -3.05
N ILE A 146 -13.88 -19.37 -2.09
CA ILE A 146 -13.42 -18.43 -1.05
C ILE A 146 -12.62 -17.29 -1.67
N GLY A 147 -11.61 -17.62 -2.49
CA GLY A 147 -10.77 -16.60 -3.14
C GLY A 147 -11.61 -15.64 -3.97
N ALA A 148 -12.52 -16.14 -4.81
CA ALA A 148 -13.34 -15.29 -5.67
C ALA A 148 -14.28 -14.37 -4.90
N CYS A 149 -14.94 -14.88 -3.86
CA CYS A 149 -15.86 -14.08 -3.06
C CYS A 149 -15.13 -12.98 -2.29
N PHE A 150 -14.03 -13.31 -1.62
CA PHE A 150 -13.35 -12.37 -0.74
C PHE A 150 -12.44 -11.39 -1.48
N SER A 151 -11.75 -11.81 -2.55
CA SER A 151 -10.96 -10.88 -3.36
C SER A 151 -11.83 -9.86 -4.11
N THR A 152 -13.09 -10.19 -4.38
CA THR A 152 -14.06 -9.22 -4.89
C THR A 152 -14.37 -8.12 -3.87
N LEU A 153 -14.34 -8.43 -2.57
CA LEU A 153 -14.55 -7.43 -1.51
C LEU A 153 -13.37 -6.46 -1.40
N GLU A 154 -12.18 -6.84 -1.84
CA GLU A 154 -11.01 -5.95 -1.88
C GLU A 154 -11.22 -4.77 -2.85
N VAL A 155 -12.10 -4.92 -3.84
CA VAL A 155 -12.45 -3.83 -4.76
C VAL A 155 -13.25 -2.73 -4.07
N CYS A 156 -13.96 -3.03 -2.97
CA CYS A 156 -14.77 -2.04 -2.28
C CYS A 156 -13.93 -0.89 -1.70
N PRO A 157 -12.85 -1.12 -0.92
CA PRO A 157 -11.90 -0.07 -0.55
C PRO A 157 -11.28 0.66 -1.75
N LEU A 158 -10.91 -0.07 -2.81
CA LEU A 158 -10.27 0.50 -3.98
C LEU A 158 -11.18 1.48 -4.73
N ALA A 159 -12.49 1.21 -4.77
CA ALA A 159 -13.48 2.14 -5.31
C ALA A 159 -13.57 3.42 -4.46
N LEU A 160 -13.37 3.31 -3.14
CA LEU A 160 -13.38 4.47 -2.24
C LEU A 160 -12.13 5.35 -2.39
N MET A 161 -11.01 4.81 -2.90
CA MET A 161 -9.79 5.58 -3.18
C MET A 161 -10.03 6.73 -4.17
N GLY A 162 -11.05 6.65 -5.03
CA GLY A 162 -11.44 7.76 -5.90
C GLY A 162 -11.90 9.00 -5.12
N PHE A 163 -12.59 8.80 -3.98
CA PHE A 163 -12.97 9.90 -3.09
C PHE A 163 -11.76 10.46 -2.36
N GLU A 164 -10.85 9.59 -1.87
CA GLU A 164 -9.59 10.04 -1.26
C GLU A 164 -8.73 10.84 -2.23
N ALA A 165 -8.65 10.43 -3.51
CA ALA A 165 -7.94 11.17 -4.54
C ALA A 165 -8.50 12.59 -4.71
N ASN A 166 -9.83 12.75 -4.63
CA ASN A 166 -10.47 14.06 -4.69
C ASN A 166 -10.16 14.92 -3.46
N GLU A 167 -10.13 14.32 -2.27
CA GLU A 167 -9.71 15.00 -1.04
C GLU A 167 -8.25 15.45 -1.14
N TYR A 168 -7.33 14.57 -1.56
CA TYR A 168 -5.92 14.92 -1.77
C TYR A 168 -5.75 16.02 -2.81
N TRP A 169 -6.51 15.97 -3.90
CA TRP A 169 -6.53 17.03 -4.92
C TRP A 169 -7.06 18.36 -4.37
N THR A 170 -8.05 18.32 -3.49
CA THR A 170 -8.60 19.52 -2.83
C THR A 170 -7.57 20.14 -1.88
N VAL A 171 -6.87 19.31 -1.10
CA VAL A 171 -5.74 19.74 -0.26
C VAL A 171 -4.61 20.32 -1.12
N GLN A 172 -4.31 19.69 -2.26
CA GLN A 172 -3.28 20.18 -3.18
C GLN A 172 -3.64 21.55 -3.78
N LYS A 173 -4.90 21.75 -4.17
CA LYS A 173 -5.39 23.07 -4.61
C LYS A 173 -5.28 24.10 -3.49
N ALA A 174 -5.73 23.76 -2.28
CA ALA A 174 -5.62 24.62 -1.12
C ALA A 174 -4.16 25.01 -0.83
N SER A 175 -3.19 24.12 -1.09
CA SER A 175 -1.76 24.42 -0.93
C SER A 175 -1.24 25.55 -1.84
N GLN A 176 -1.94 25.85 -2.93
CA GLN A 176 -1.60 26.94 -3.86
C GLN A 176 -2.18 28.28 -3.43
N GLU A 177 -3.09 28.31 -2.46
CA GLU A 177 -3.69 29.52 -1.94
C GLU A 177 -2.70 30.34 -1.10
N PRO A 178 -2.76 31.70 -1.13
CA PRO A 178 -1.84 32.56 -0.40
C PRO A 178 -1.80 32.30 1.11
N GLY A 179 -2.88 31.79 1.70
CA GLY A 179 -3.02 31.50 3.14
C GLY A 179 -2.40 30.18 3.61
N ALA A 180 -2.01 29.27 2.72
CA ALA A 180 -1.56 27.91 3.04
C ALA A 180 -0.10 27.63 2.60
N GLN A 181 0.78 28.63 2.71
CA GLN A 181 2.17 28.53 2.22
C GLN A 181 2.99 27.40 2.87
N TRP A 182 2.63 26.99 4.09
CA TRP A 182 3.28 25.88 4.77
C TRP A 182 2.99 24.53 4.09
N LEU A 183 1.80 24.38 3.50
CA LEU A 183 1.36 23.17 2.81
C LEU A 183 1.99 23.05 1.41
N LYS A 184 2.20 24.19 0.73
CA LYS A 184 2.89 24.26 -0.57
C LYS A 184 4.24 23.54 -0.58
N LYS A 185 4.92 23.52 0.57
CA LYS A 185 6.20 22.83 0.77
C LYS A 185 6.15 21.32 0.58
N TYR A 186 4.96 20.73 0.67
CA TYR A 186 4.69 19.31 0.54
C TYR A 186 3.97 18.95 -0.78
N GLY A 187 3.81 19.92 -1.69
CA GLY A 187 3.08 19.73 -2.95
C GLY A 187 3.47 18.47 -3.74
N PRO A 188 4.76 18.18 -3.98
CA PRO A 188 5.17 16.97 -4.69
C PRO A 188 4.83 15.67 -3.94
N ILE A 189 4.80 15.70 -2.61
CA ILE A 189 4.44 14.53 -1.78
C ILE A 189 2.94 14.28 -1.88
N ILE A 190 2.13 15.34 -1.85
CA ILE A 190 0.67 15.27 -2.02
C ILE A 190 0.34 14.79 -3.45
N ASP A 191 1.06 15.26 -4.47
CA ASP A 191 0.92 14.77 -5.84
C ASP A 191 1.19 13.26 -5.93
N CYS A 192 2.21 12.75 -5.24
CA CYS A 192 2.42 11.30 -5.14
C CYS A 192 1.20 10.58 -4.54
N PHE A 193 0.59 11.07 -3.46
CA PHE A 193 -0.61 10.44 -2.88
C PHE A 193 -1.81 10.45 -3.84
N ILE A 194 -1.94 11.49 -4.66
CA ILE A 194 -2.96 11.54 -5.72
C ILE A 194 -2.69 10.46 -6.77
N TYR A 195 -1.43 10.30 -7.20
CA TYR A 195 -1.05 9.23 -8.13
C TYR A 195 -1.24 7.83 -7.53
N VAL A 196 -0.90 7.64 -6.25
CA VAL A 196 -1.14 6.39 -5.52
C VAL A 196 -2.63 6.06 -5.54
N ALA A 197 -3.51 7.00 -5.18
CA ALA A 197 -4.95 6.76 -5.17
C ALA A 197 -5.50 6.46 -6.57
N PHE A 198 -5.02 7.16 -7.61
CA PHE A 198 -5.37 6.87 -8.99
C PHE A 198 -4.96 5.46 -9.42
N TRP A 199 -3.71 5.06 -9.17
CA TRP A 199 -3.21 3.73 -9.53
C TRP A 199 -3.78 2.63 -8.66
N ASN A 200 -4.22 2.94 -7.43
CA ASN A 200 -4.92 1.96 -6.62
C ASN A 200 -6.29 1.64 -7.23
N LEU A 201 -7.01 2.66 -7.70
CA LEU A 201 -8.27 2.48 -8.41
C LEU A 201 -8.09 1.78 -9.78
N VAL A 202 -7.12 2.21 -10.59
CA VAL A 202 -6.95 1.71 -11.97
C VAL A 202 -6.11 0.44 -12.04
N GLY A 203 -4.95 0.43 -11.38
CA GLY A 203 -3.99 -0.67 -11.41
C GLY A 203 -4.42 -1.86 -10.55
N ALA A 204 -4.67 -1.63 -9.26
CA ALA A 204 -5.13 -2.69 -8.37
C ALA A 204 -6.62 -3.01 -8.59
N GLY A 205 -7.47 -1.99 -8.62
CA GLY A 205 -8.92 -2.14 -8.76
C GLY A 205 -9.34 -2.64 -10.14
N PHE A 206 -9.30 -1.78 -11.16
CA PHE A 206 -9.84 -2.10 -12.48
C PHE A 206 -9.07 -3.23 -13.18
N LEU A 207 -7.75 -3.12 -13.33
CA LEU A 207 -6.94 -4.14 -14.02
C LEU A 207 -6.85 -5.44 -13.23
N GLY A 208 -6.79 -5.37 -11.89
CA GLY A 208 -6.82 -6.57 -11.04
C GLY A 208 -8.17 -7.28 -11.12
N PHE A 209 -9.28 -6.55 -11.11
CA PHE A 209 -10.60 -7.16 -11.17
C PHE A 209 -10.90 -7.82 -12.52
N ILE A 210 -10.34 -7.33 -13.63
CA ILE A 210 -10.49 -8.01 -14.94
C ILE A 210 -9.98 -9.45 -14.89
N ILE A 211 -8.85 -9.67 -14.23
CA ILE A 211 -8.21 -10.98 -14.14
C ILE A 211 -8.65 -11.78 -12.90
N ASN A 212 -9.49 -11.24 -12.02
CA ASN A 212 -9.83 -11.86 -10.74
C ASN A 212 -10.90 -12.98 -10.81
N PRO A 213 -12.00 -12.86 -11.58
CA PRO A 213 -13.01 -13.92 -11.65
C PRO A 213 -12.40 -15.24 -12.13
N PRO A 214 -12.72 -16.39 -11.51
CA PRO A 214 -12.16 -17.70 -11.91
C PRO A 214 -12.33 -18.01 -13.39
N VAL A 215 -13.47 -17.64 -13.98
CA VAL A 215 -13.74 -17.83 -15.42
C VAL A 215 -12.81 -16.98 -16.29
N SER A 216 -12.44 -15.78 -15.84
CA SER A 216 -11.51 -14.89 -16.54
C SER A 216 -10.08 -15.38 -16.38
N LEU A 217 -9.67 -15.63 -15.14
CA LEU A 217 -8.32 -16.08 -14.80
C LEU A 217 -7.98 -17.42 -15.48
N TYR A 218 -8.96 -18.31 -15.65
CA TYR A 218 -8.77 -19.58 -16.37
C TYR A 218 -8.14 -19.41 -17.76
N TYR A 219 -8.45 -18.32 -18.47
CA TYR A 219 -7.88 -18.03 -19.79
C TYR A 219 -6.72 -17.03 -19.74
N MET A 220 -6.68 -16.15 -18.74
CA MET A 220 -5.75 -15.03 -18.67
C MET A 220 -4.54 -15.28 -17.76
N GLN A 221 -4.52 -16.35 -16.97
CA GLN A 221 -3.45 -16.62 -16.01
C GLN A 221 -2.09 -16.73 -16.71
N GLY A 222 -1.12 -15.97 -16.20
CA GLY A 222 0.24 -15.94 -16.77
C GLY A 222 0.34 -15.15 -18.09
N GLY A 223 -0.73 -14.45 -18.49
CA GLY A 223 -0.77 -13.62 -19.68
C GLY A 223 -0.36 -12.16 -19.43
N TYR A 224 -0.45 -11.34 -20.49
CA TYR A 224 -0.06 -9.93 -20.46
C TYR A 224 -0.97 -9.07 -19.57
N LEU A 225 -2.23 -9.44 -19.34
CA LEU A 225 -3.10 -8.71 -18.42
C LEU A 225 -2.62 -8.81 -16.96
N THR A 226 -2.00 -9.93 -16.56
CA THR A 226 -1.29 -10.03 -15.27
C THR A 226 -0.10 -9.06 -15.22
N LEU A 227 0.63 -8.87 -16.34
CA LEU A 227 1.67 -7.85 -16.43
C LEU A 227 1.09 -6.43 -16.33
N ALA A 228 -0.03 -6.14 -16.97
CA ALA A 228 -0.67 -4.83 -16.92
C ALA A 228 -1.08 -4.48 -15.49
N HIS A 229 -1.76 -5.40 -14.80
CA HIS A 229 -2.12 -5.26 -13.39
C HIS A 229 -0.87 -5.10 -12.52
N SER A 230 0.14 -5.97 -12.64
CA SER A 230 1.34 -5.90 -11.78
C SER A 230 2.11 -4.58 -11.92
N HIS A 231 2.23 -4.01 -13.13
CA HIS A 231 2.85 -2.69 -13.29
C HIS A 231 1.99 -1.59 -12.64
N GLY A 232 0.69 -1.57 -12.94
CA GLY A 232 -0.23 -0.57 -12.40
C GLY A 232 -0.32 -0.62 -10.86
N ALA A 233 -0.38 -1.81 -10.28
CA ALA A 233 -0.46 -2.01 -8.83
C ALA A 233 0.90 -1.83 -8.15
N LEU A 234 1.94 -2.54 -8.58
CA LEU A 234 3.22 -2.52 -7.87
C LEU A 234 3.94 -1.17 -7.99
N TRP A 235 4.16 -0.69 -9.21
CA TRP A 235 4.83 0.59 -9.40
C TRP A 235 3.90 1.77 -9.14
N GLY A 236 2.68 1.71 -9.69
CA GLY A 236 1.73 2.82 -9.57
C GLY A 236 1.30 3.13 -8.14
N VAL A 237 1.11 2.09 -7.30
CA VAL A 237 0.76 2.27 -5.88
C VAL A 237 2.04 2.33 -5.02
N TYR A 238 2.76 1.21 -4.89
CA TYR A 238 3.87 1.14 -3.93
C TYR A 238 5.10 1.92 -4.39
N GLY A 239 5.38 1.98 -5.69
CA GLY A 239 6.49 2.77 -6.23
C GLY A 239 6.29 4.28 -6.02
N MET A 240 5.11 4.81 -6.36
CA MET A 240 4.77 6.22 -6.13
C MET A 240 4.76 6.56 -4.65
N LEU A 241 4.29 5.64 -3.81
CA LEU A 241 4.35 5.86 -2.38
C LEU A 241 5.79 5.86 -1.84
N ALA A 242 6.63 4.92 -2.25
CA ALA A 242 8.02 4.90 -1.82
C ALA A 242 8.70 6.24 -2.16
N LEU A 243 8.41 6.80 -3.34
CA LEU A 243 8.86 8.15 -3.70
C LEU A 243 8.29 9.22 -2.77
N ALA A 244 7.00 9.17 -2.43
CA ALA A 244 6.39 10.09 -1.47
C ALA A 244 7.12 10.08 -0.11
N LEU A 245 7.41 8.89 0.43
CA LEU A 245 8.10 8.73 1.70
C LEU A 245 9.57 9.19 1.64
N VAL A 246 10.27 8.91 0.55
CA VAL A 246 11.64 9.40 0.34
C VAL A 246 11.64 10.93 0.27
N LEU A 247 10.75 11.53 -0.52
CA LEU A 247 10.60 12.98 -0.60
C LEU A 247 10.27 13.59 0.76
N LEU A 248 9.41 12.92 1.53
CA LEU A 248 9.09 13.34 2.90
C LEU A 248 10.31 13.31 3.80
N VAL A 249 11.10 12.23 3.81
CA VAL A 249 12.33 12.13 4.63
C VAL A 249 13.32 13.23 4.26
N VAL A 250 13.57 13.43 2.96
CA VAL A 250 14.48 14.48 2.48
C VAL A 250 13.95 15.87 2.89
N ARG A 251 12.63 16.06 2.90
CA ARG A 251 12.00 17.32 3.31
C ARG A 251 12.11 17.57 4.81
N LEU A 252 11.95 16.52 5.62
CA LEU A 252 12.08 16.60 7.07
C LEU A 252 13.54 16.77 7.51
N ALA A 253 14.51 16.36 6.69
CA ALA A 253 15.93 16.58 6.96
C ALA A 253 16.31 18.07 6.94
N ASP A 254 15.68 18.88 6.08
CA ASP A 254 15.81 20.35 6.09
C ASP A 254 14.50 21.07 5.72
N LEU A 255 13.79 21.52 6.76
CA LEU A 255 12.53 22.27 6.65
C LEU A 255 12.69 23.70 6.13
N ARG A 256 13.91 24.25 6.18
CA ARG A 256 14.23 25.64 5.79
C ARG A 256 14.70 25.73 4.35
N ALA A 257 15.23 24.64 3.79
CA ALA A 257 15.64 24.58 2.40
C ALA A 257 14.53 25.00 1.44
N LYS A 258 14.87 25.91 0.52
CA LYS A 258 14.01 26.28 -0.62
C LYS A 258 14.33 25.32 -1.77
N TRP A 259 13.36 24.49 -2.12
CA TRP A 259 13.51 23.53 -3.22
C TRP A 259 12.90 24.10 -4.49
N SER A 260 13.59 23.89 -5.60
CA SER A 260 12.92 23.91 -6.90
C SER A 260 12.21 22.58 -7.08
N THR A 261 10.88 22.58 -7.20
CA THR A 261 10.10 21.35 -7.42
C THR A 261 10.07 20.93 -8.88
N TRP A 262 10.54 21.78 -9.80
CA TRP A 262 10.44 21.59 -11.25
C TRP A 262 10.85 20.18 -11.72
N THR A 263 12.03 19.72 -11.33
CA THR A 263 12.55 18.41 -11.75
C THR A 263 11.72 17.26 -11.18
N VAL A 264 11.25 17.40 -9.93
CA VAL A 264 10.42 16.39 -9.27
C VAL A 264 9.04 16.34 -9.94
N ASP A 265 8.41 17.49 -10.14
CA ASP A 265 7.08 17.60 -10.73
C ASP A 265 7.05 17.02 -12.15
N TRP A 266 8.05 17.34 -12.98
CA TRP A 266 8.18 16.75 -14.32
C TRP A 266 8.54 15.27 -14.27
N GLY A 267 9.43 14.86 -13.37
CA GLY A 267 9.79 13.46 -13.18
C GLY A 267 8.55 12.60 -12.87
N LEU A 268 7.74 13.03 -11.89
CA LEU A 268 6.51 12.35 -11.51
C LEU A 268 5.51 12.28 -12.66
N ARG A 269 5.30 13.38 -13.40
CA ARG A 269 4.39 13.40 -14.56
C ARG A 269 4.86 12.47 -15.67
N LEU A 270 6.15 12.48 -16.00
CA LEU A 270 6.72 11.62 -17.04
C LEU A 270 6.68 10.14 -16.65
N MET A 271 6.94 9.81 -15.37
CA MET A 271 6.80 8.44 -14.87
C MET A 271 5.35 7.95 -15.01
N ASN A 272 4.37 8.76 -14.59
CA ASN A 272 2.96 8.40 -14.69
C ASN A 272 2.47 8.31 -16.15
N LEU A 273 2.89 9.25 -17.00
CA LEU A 273 2.60 9.19 -18.43
C LEU A 273 3.21 7.94 -19.07
N GLY A 274 4.47 7.65 -18.78
CA GLY A 274 5.16 6.44 -19.27
C GLY A 274 4.43 5.17 -18.86
N MET A 275 3.94 5.09 -17.62
CA MET A 275 3.14 3.97 -17.13
C MET A 275 1.82 3.82 -17.89
N VAL A 276 1.07 4.91 -18.09
CA VAL A 276 -0.16 4.89 -18.87
C VAL A 276 0.11 4.41 -20.30
N LEU A 277 1.15 4.95 -20.95
CA LEU A 277 1.51 4.58 -22.32
C LEU A 277 1.92 3.10 -22.41
N GLN A 278 2.78 2.62 -21.50
CA GLN A 278 3.23 1.23 -21.47
C GLN A 278 2.06 0.26 -21.29
N ILE A 279 1.16 0.56 -20.35
CA ILE A 279 0.01 -0.31 -20.07
C ILE A 279 -0.97 -0.27 -21.24
N PHE A 280 -1.46 0.90 -21.64
CA PHE A 280 -2.60 0.99 -22.55
C PHE A 280 -2.24 0.95 -24.04
N LEU A 281 -1.00 1.26 -24.43
CA LEU A 281 -0.56 1.16 -25.83
C LEU A 281 0.15 -0.16 -26.16
N SER A 282 0.59 -0.92 -25.16
CA SER A 282 1.35 -2.15 -25.39
C SER A 282 0.81 -3.34 -24.59
N ILE A 283 0.97 -3.34 -23.27
CA ILE A 283 0.74 -4.56 -22.48
C ILE A 283 -0.74 -4.98 -22.50
N PHE A 284 -1.65 -4.03 -22.32
CA PHE A 284 -3.09 -4.29 -22.29
C PHE A 284 -3.62 -4.76 -23.66
N PRO A 285 -3.35 -4.09 -24.79
CA PRO A 285 -3.76 -4.58 -26.11
C PRO A 285 -3.22 -5.96 -26.49
N ILE A 286 -2.00 -6.32 -26.06
CA ILE A 286 -1.44 -7.65 -26.32
C ILE A 286 -2.15 -8.74 -25.48
N GLY A 287 -2.66 -8.36 -24.30
CA GLY A 287 -3.36 -9.27 -23.40
C GLY A 287 -4.83 -9.50 -23.72
N MET A 288 -5.43 -8.66 -24.56
CA MET A 288 -6.81 -8.79 -25.07
C MET A 288 -6.85 -9.64 -26.34
#